data_AF-A0A6N9P3I9-F1
#
_entry.id   AF-A0A6N9P3I9-F1
#
_cell.length_a   1.000
_cell.length_b   1.000
_cell.length_c   1.000
_cell.angle_alpha   90.00
_cell.angle_beta   90.00
_cell.angle_gamma   90.00
#
_symmetry.space_group_name_H-M   'P 1'
#
loop_
_entity.id
_entity.type
_entity.pdbx_description
1 polymer ?
#
loop_
_entity_poly.entity_id
_entity_poly.type
_entity_poly.pdbx_seq_one_letter_code
_entity_poly.pdbx_strand_id
1 'polypeptide(L)'
;MTENELRSEVVSIAVSYLGCKESDGSHKKIIDLYNSHKPLARGYPVKYTDAWCSTFASAVAIKAGLTDIIPTECGCEKHIQLFKALGSWQENDAYVPKPADYVFYDWDDNGVGDCTGSADHVGIVEKVVGNTITVIEGNYSNAVKRRSLQVNGRYIRGYGVPKYASKATANSTTGAATVAGAAFAVGDKVNFIGSTHYTSSTAASGVSCKPGTAKVTAIAAGAKHPYHLIKEAGGGSSVYGWVDAADIVGRADNPVAVACAKLTRLGVINSPDYWIKAAASGKVKYLDILITKAAEKITKTGPRSSTPENGIGALVAAGVINTPEYWAEHYHDIASLGALLCALGGAIK
;
A
#
# COMPACT_ATOMS: atom_id res chain seq x y z
N MET A 1 -8.35 -4.03 -9.11
CA MET A 1 -7.41 -3.39 -8.18
C MET A 1 -8.19 -2.57 -7.18
N THR A 2 -7.78 -2.57 -5.92
CA THR A 2 -8.34 -1.71 -4.86
C THR A 2 -7.79 -0.29 -4.97
N GLU A 3 -8.42 0.68 -4.31
CA GLU A 3 -7.91 2.07 -4.26
C GLU A 3 -6.44 2.11 -3.78
N ASN A 4 -6.10 1.38 -2.73
CA ASN A 4 -4.74 1.37 -2.17
C ASN A 4 -3.73 0.72 -3.11
N GLU A 5 -4.13 -0.29 -3.90
CA GLU A 5 -3.28 -0.87 -4.94
C GLU A 5 -3.03 0.10 -6.07
N LEU A 6 -4.07 0.81 -6.53
CA LEU A 6 -3.94 1.84 -7.56
C LEU A 6 -3.04 2.98 -7.11
N ARG A 7 -3.18 3.44 -5.86
CA ARG A 7 -2.29 4.44 -5.26
C ARG A 7 -0.86 3.92 -5.16
N SER A 8 -0.67 2.68 -4.70
CA SER A 8 0.66 2.06 -4.60
C SER A 8 1.34 1.91 -5.96
N GLU A 9 0.58 1.59 -7.00
CA GLU A 9 1.06 1.49 -8.37
C GLU A 9 1.56 2.84 -8.89
N VAL A 10 0.78 3.92 -8.71
CA VAL A 10 1.19 5.28 -9.07
C VAL A 10 2.48 5.68 -8.35
N VAL A 11 2.57 5.44 -7.04
CA VAL A 11 3.78 5.72 -6.26
C VAL A 11 4.96 4.89 -6.73
N SER A 12 4.76 3.59 -7.01
CA SER A 12 5.82 2.69 -7.51
C SER A 12 6.36 3.16 -8.86
N ILE A 13 5.47 3.58 -9.77
CA ILE A 13 5.84 4.15 -11.06
C ILE A 13 6.65 5.44 -10.84
N ALA A 14 6.20 6.36 -10.00
CA ALA A 14 6.93 7.59 -9.69
C ALA A 14 8.33 7.30 -9.11
N VAL A 15 8.42 6.37 -8.15
CA VAL A 15 9.66 5.90 -7.53
C VAL A 15 10.61 5.27 -8.55
N SER A 16 10.10 4.55 -9.55
CA SER A 16 10.91 3.93 -10.61
C SER A 16 11.71 4.92 -11.47
N TYR A 17 11.30 6.21 -11.45
CA TYR A 17 11.99 7.28 -12.15
C TYR A 17 13.01 8.02 -11.27
N LEU A 18 13.12 7.72 -9.98
CA LEU A 18 14.10 8.38 -9.10
C LEU A 18 15.52 8.34 -9.68
N GLY A 19 16.19 9.49 -9.63
CA GLY A 19 17.54 9.65 -10.19
C GLY A 19 17.57 9.94 -11.70
N CYS A 20 16.46 9.84 -12.43
CA CYS A 20 16.42 10.29 -13.81
C CYS A 20 16.69 11.80 -13.89
N LYS A 21 17.55 12.24 -14.80
CA LYS A 21 18.05 13.63 -14.84
C LYS A 21 18.42 14.10 -16.24
N GLU A 22 18.62 15.39 -16.38
CA GLU A 22 19.01 16.03 -17.64
C GLU A 22 20.46 15.72 -18.03
N SER A 23 21.38 15.74 -17.06
CA SER A 23 22.82 15.63 -17.30
C SER A 23 23.25 14.34 -18.00
N ASP A 24 22.51 13.24 -17.82
CA ASP A 24 22.77 11.95 -18.47
C ASP A 24 21.68 11.56 -19.50
N GLY A 25 20.73 12.48 -19.77
CA GLY A 25 19.64 12.26 -20.70
C GLY A 25 18.59 11.23 -20.27
N SER A 26 18.67 10.66 -19.07
CA SER A 26 17.72 9.63 -18.61
C SER A 26 16.29 10.14 -18.40
N HIS A 27 16.09 11.45 -18.25
CA HIS A 27 14.76 12.08 -18.23
C HIS A 27 14.01 11.98 -19.57
N LYS A 28 14.72 11.81 -20.71
CA LYS A 28 14.10 11.81 -22.05
C LYS A 28 12.99 10.77 -22.18
N LYS A 29 13.16 9.57 -21.57
CA LYS A 29 12.15 8.51 -21.56
C LYS A 29 10.81 8.93 -20.90
N ILE A 30 10.86 9.90 -19.98
CA ILE A 30 9.66 10.45 -19.31
C ILE A 30 8.92 11.35 -20.30
N ILE A 31 9.66 12.23 -20.99
CA ILE A 31 9.13 13.14 -22.01
C ILE A 31 8.60 12.35 -23.22
N ASP A 32 9.31 11.30 -23.65
CA ASP A 32 8.88 10.42 -24.73
C ASP A 32 7.58 9.70 -24.39
N LEU A 33 7.46 9.15 -23.18
CA LEU A 33 6.23 8.51 -22.73
C LEU A 33 5.06 9.49 -22.72
N TYR A 34 5.25 10.70 -22.17
CA TYR A 34 4.23 11.74 -22.21
C TYR A 34 3.83 12.09 -23.65
N ASN A 35 4.81 12.33 -24.53
CA ASN A 35 4.56 12.70 -25.91
C ASN A 35 3.92 11.59 -26.74
N SER A 36 4.03 10.32 -26.32
CA SER A 36 3.38 9.18 -26.97
C SER A 36 1.85 9.14 -26.72
N HIS A 37 1.37 9.76 -25.64
CA HIS A 37 -0.04 9.80 -25.30
C HIS A 37 -0.76 10.89 -26.08
N LYS A 38 -1.83 10.52 -26.82
CA LYS A 38 -2.59 11.42 -27.68
C LYS A 38 -4.05 11.53 -27.22
N PRO A 39 -4.70 12.69 -27.38
CA PRO A 39 -4.14 13.96 -27.89
C PRO A 39 -3.13 14.58 -26.92
N LEU A 40 -2.18 15.35 -27.44
CA LEU A 40 -1.22 16.09 -26.61
C LEU A 40 -1.96 17.21 -25.88
N ALA A 41 -1.67 17.39 -24.59
CA ALA A 41 -2.13 18.59 -23.89
C ALA A 41 -1.62 19.83 -24.62
N ARG A 42 -2.51 20.80 -24.82
CA ARG A 42 -2.26 22.03 -25.59
C ARG A 42 -1.84 21.82 -27.06
N GLY A 43 -1.97 20.62 -27.61
CA GLY A 43 -1.43 20.28 -28.94
C GLY A 43 0.09 20.39 -29.03
N TYR A 44 0.80 20.41 -27.89
CA TYR A 44 2.22 20.73 -27.82
C TYR A 44 3.06 19.49 -27.48
N PRO A 45 4.01 19.09 -28.35
CA PRO A 45 5.00 18.08 -28.00
C PRO A 45 6.09 18.71 -27.13
N VAL A 46 6.23 18.23 -25.90
CA VAL A 46 7.21 18.75 -24.93
C VAL A 46 8.63 18.44 -25.42
N LYS A 47 9.52 19.44 -25.41
CA LYS A 47 10.93 19.28 -25.79
C LYS A 47 11.75 18.82 -24.60
N TYR A 48 12.90 18.20 -24.86
CA TYR A 48 13.84 17.78 -23.80
C TYR A 48 14.47 18.94 -23.00
N THR A 49 14.34 20.18 -23.49
CA THR A 49 14.85 21.39 -22.85
C THR A 49 13.80 22.13 -22.04
N ASP A 50 12.53 21.73 -22.13
CA ASP A 50 11.45 22.40 -21.40
C ASP A 50 11.44 21.94 -19.94
N ALA A 51 10.92 22.78 -19.05
CA ALA A 51 10.60 22.35 -17.70
C ALA A 51 9.58 21.20 -17.74
N TRP A 52 9.82 20.13 -16.98
CA TRP A 52 9.12 18.85 -17.15
C TRP A 52 8.49 18.29 -15.88
N CYS A 53 8.23 19.12 -14.85
CA CYS A 53 7.60 18.68 -13.61
C CYS A 53 6.16 18.16 -13.81
N SER A 54 5.30 18.93 -14.48
CA SER A 54 3.94 18.49 -14.82
C SER A 54 3.92 17.37 -15.86
N THR A 55 4.89 17.40 -16.79
CA THR A 55 5.11 16.33 -17.77
C THR A 55 5.45 15.00 -17.09
N PHE A 56 6.31 15.02 -16.07
CA PHE A 56 6.61 13.85 -15.23
C PHE A 56 5.35 13.34 -14.52
N ALA A 57 4.61 14.23 -13.87
CA ALA A 57 3.41 13.88 -13.14
C ALA A 57 2.34 13.23 -14.04
N SER A 58 2.23 13.73 -15.27
CA SER A 58 1.38 13.17 -16.34
C SER A 58 1.90 11.86 -16.90
N ALA A 59 3.22 11.71 -17.11
CA ALA A 59 3.83 10.47 -17.58
C ALA A 59 3.59 9.31 -16.59
N VAL A 60 3.60 9.59 -15.29
CA VAL A 60 3.22 8.62 -14.25
C VAL A 60 1.76 8.19 -14.41
N ALA A 61 0.83 9.14 -14.61
CA ALA A 61 -0.58 8.84 -14.85
C ALA A 61 -0.81 8.00 -16.11
N ILE A 62 -0.12 8.34 -17.20
CA ILE A 62 -0.14 7.61 -18.48
C ILE A 62 0.37 6.18 -18.28
N LYS A 63 1.51 6.01 -17.60
CA LYS A 63 2.08 4.69 -17.34
C LYS A 63 1.17 3.81 -16.50
N ALA A 64 0.47 4.41 -15.54
CA ALA A 64 -0.49 3.72 -14.68
C ALA A 64 -1.81 3.39 -15.40
N GLY A 65 -2.07 3.98 -16.57
CA GLY A 65 -3.34 3.83 -17.28
C GLY A 65 -4.52 4.48 -16.54
N LEU A 66 -4.27 5.54 -15.76
CA LEU A 66 -5.27 6.21 -14.90
C LEU A 66 -5.58 7.64 -15.34
N THR A 67 -5.39 7.93 -16.63
CA THR A 67 -5.55 9.27 -17.23
C THR A 67 -6.97 9.82 -17.21
N ASP A 68 -7.95 9.00 -16.82
CA ASP A 68 -9.35 9.40 -16.75
C ASP A 68 -9.74 9.97 -15.36
N ILE A 69 -8.95 9.66 -14.32
CA ILE A 69 -9.08 10.27 -12.98
C ILE A 69 -7.90 11.18 -12.61
N ILE A 70 -6.79 11.09 -13.37
CA ILE A 70 -5.62 11.94 -13.26
C ILE A 70 -5.44 12.65 -14.61
N PRO A 71 -5.68 13.96 -14.71
CA PRO A 71 -5.55 14.68 -15.96
C PRO A 71 -4.09 14.70 -16.44
N THR A 72 -3.89 14.84 -17.74
CA THR A 72 -2.56 14.97 -18.36
C THR A 72 -2.35 16.41 -18.84
N GLU A 73 -1.21 17.00 -18.47
CA GLU A 73 -0.88 18.40 -18.76
C GLU A 73 0.63 18.67 -18.60
N CYS A 74 1.18 19.62 -19.35
CA CYS A 74 2.60 20.00 -19.28
C CYS A 74 2.87 21.30 -18.50
N GLY A 75 1.86 22.10 -18.15
CA GLY A 75 2.00 23.28 -17.29
C GLY A 75 1.19 23.21 -15.98
N CYS A 76 1.82 23.56 -14.85
CA CYS A 76 1.28 23.38 -13.49
C CYS A 76 -0.08 24.03 -13.25
N GLU A 77 -0.23 25.34 -13.51
CA GLU A 77 -1.50 26.04 -13.27
C GLU A 77 -2.66 25.45 -14.08
N LYS A 78 -2.42 25.09 -15.35
CA LYS A 78 -3.46 24.46 -16.16
C LYS A 78 -3.80 23.06 -15.65
N HIS A 79 -2.84 22.36 -15.06
CA HIS A 79 -3.04 21.06 -14.46
C HIS A 79 -3.97 21.16 -13.24
N ILE A 80 -3.80 22.19 -12.40
CA ILE A 80 -4.74 22.51 -11.30
C ILE A 80 -6.16 22.72 -11.84
N GLN A 81 -6.32 23.52 -12.90
CA GLN A 81 -7.63 23.77 -13.50
C GLN A 81 -8.32 22.48 -13.97
N LEU A 82 -7.56 21.51 -14.49
CA LEU A 82 -8.10 20.21 -14.87
C LEU A 82 -8.50 19.36 -13.65
N PHE A 83 -7.71 19.37 -12.58
CA PHE A 83 -8.11 18.74 -11.31
C PHE A 83 -9.38 19.38 -10.72
N LYS A 84 -9.50 20.71 -10.78
CA LYS A 84 -10.72 21.46 -10.41
C LYS A 84 -11.90 21.03 -11.27
N ALA A 85 -11.72 20.93 -12.59
CA ALA A 85 -12.78 20.48 -13.52
C ALA A 85 -13.23 19.03 -13.26
N LEU A 86 -12.34 18.15 -12.80
CA LEU A 86 -12.68 16.79 -12.37
C LEU A 86 -13.35 16.71 -10.99
N GLY A 87 -13.44 17.84 -10.27
CA GLY A 87 -13.91 17.88 -8.89
C GLY A 87 -13.00 17.08 -7.95
N SER A 88 -11.69 17.13 -8.20
CA SER A 88 -10.64 16.36 -7.53
C SER A 88 -9.52 17.27 -7.05
N TRP A 89 -9.88 18.47 -6.57
CA TRP A 89 -8.95 19.49 -6.09
C TRP A 89 -9.18 19.80 -4.61
N GLN A 90 -8.10 19.99 -3.86
CA GLN A 90 -8.11 20.38 -2.46
C GLN A 90 -7.26 21.64 -2.28
N GLU A 91 -7.92 22.75 -1.96
CA GLU A 91 -7.28 24.07 -1.77
C GLU A 91 -6.68 24.23 -0.36
N ASN A 92 -7.14 23.47 0.63
CA ASN A 92 -6.69 23.61 2.03
C ASN A 92 -5.30 23.00 2.22
N ASP A 93 -4.34 23.82 2.63
CA ASP A 93 -2.95 23.40 2.81
C ASP A 93 -2.74 22.54 4.07
N ALA A 94 -3.68 22.60 5.02
CA ALA A 94 -3.74 21.73 6.20
C ALA A 94 -4.32 20.34 5.92
N TYR A 95 -4.77 20.06 4.69
CA TYR A 95 -5.14 18.71 4.29
C TYR A 95 -3.94 17.76 4.46
N VAL A 96 -4.14 16.63 5.14
CA VAL A 96 -3.15 15.56 5.21
C VAL A 96 -3.29 14.68 3.96
N PRO A 97 -2.36 14.75 2.99
CA PRO A 97 -2.52 14.03 1.74
C PRO A 97 -2.30 12.52 1.91
N LYS A 98 -2.81 11.77 0.94
CA LYS A 98 -2.58 10.32 0.84
C LYS A 98 -1.47 10.04 -0.19
N PRO A 99 -0.83 8.86 -0.12
CA PRO A 99 0.00 8.38 -1.21
C PRO A 99 -0.73 8.49 -2.57
N ALA A 100 0.02 8.90 -3.58
CA ALA A 100 -0.42 9.20 -4.95
C ALA A 100 -1.28 10.46 -5.15
N ASP A 101 -1.52 11.26 -4.12
CA ASP A 101 -2.03 12.62 -4.35
C ASP A 101 -0.93 13.50 -4.98
N TYR A 102 -1.34 14.53 -5.70
CA TYR A 102 -0.45 15.43 -6.42
C TYR A 102 -0.32 16.72 -5.61
N VAL A 103 0.87 17.06 -5.15
CA VAL A 103 1.12 18.32 -4.42
C VAL A 103 1.56 19.36 -5.42
N PHE A 104 0.88 20.49 -5.47
CA PHE A 104 1.29 21.65 -6.25
C PHE A 104 1.95 22.67 -5.35
N TYR A 105 2.85 23.46 -5.93
CA TYR A 105 3.62 24.47 -5.22
C TYR A 105 3.47 25.84 -5.86
N ASP A 106 3.49 26.86 -5.02
CA ASP A 106 3.58 28.27 -5.40
C ASP A 106 4.72 28.88 -4.56
N TRP A 107 5.81 29.28 -5.22
CA TRP A 107 6.99 29.81 -4.54
C TRP A 107 6.79 31.24 -4.04
N ASP A 108 5.76 31.93 -4.51
CA ASP A 108 5.36 33.26 -4.06
C ASP A 108 4.36 33.22 -2.89
N ASP A 109 4.05 32.01 -2.36
CA ASP A 109 3.22 31.86 -1.17
C ASP A 109 3.76 32.70 0.01
N ASN A 110 2.91 33.57 0.53
CA ASN A 110 3.20 34.46 1.64
C ASN A 110 3.10 33.75 3.01
N GLY A 111 2.59 32.51 3.04
CA GLY A 111 2.43 31.68 4.24
C GLY A 111 1.26 32.07 5.14
N VAL A 112 0.29 32.83 4.63
CA VAL A 112 -0.89 33.28 5.37
C VAL A 112 -2.16 32.67 4.78
N GLY A 113 -2.76 31.75 5.53
CA GLY A 113 -3.96 31.03 5.09
C GLY A 113 -3.65 30.06 3.94
N ASP A 114 -4.71 29.61 3.27
CA ASP A 114 -4.57 28.74 2.10
C ASP A 114 -4.00 29.53 0.91
N CYS A 115 -2.99 28.97 0.25
CA CYS A 115 -2.38 29.61 -0.91
C CYS A 115 -3.30 29.54 -2.14
N THR A 116 -3.65 30.69 -2.71
CA THR A 116 -4.53 30.77 -3.89
C THR A 116 -3.84 31.28 -5.17
N GLY A 117 -2.51 31.44 -5.16
CA GLY A 117 -1.74 32.01 -6.28
C GLY A 117 -1.57 31.06 -7.48
N SER A 118 -0.50 31.22 -8.27
CA SER A 118 -0.27 30.42 -9.49
C SER A 118 0.75 29.33 -9.22
N ALA A 119 0.47 28.09 -9.65
CA ALA A 119 1.42 27.01 -9.39
C ALA A 119 2.66 27.06 -10.28
N ASP A 120 3.82 26.94 -9.64
CA ASP A 120 5.15 26.84 -10.26
C ASP A 120 5.59 25.39 -10.47
N HIS A 121 5.19 24.48 -9.59
CA HIS A 121 5.72 23.12 -9.56
C HIS A 121 4.68 22.10 -9.12
N VAL A 122 4.97 20.82 -9.37
CA VAL A 122 4.13 19.69 -8.94
C VAL A 122 4.98 18.47 -8.61
N GLY A 123 4.56 17.72 -7.60
CA GLY A 123 5.10 16.41 -7.24
C GLY A 123 4.00 15.42 -6.87
N ILE A 124 4.38 14.15 -6.68
CA ILE A 124 3.47 13.06 -6.32
C ILE A 124 3.83 12.58 -4.91
N VAL A 125 2.85 12.54 -4.00
CA VAL A 125 3.05 12.07 -2.63
C VAL A 125 3.43 10.60 -2.62
N GLU A 126 4.62 10.29 -2.12
CA GLU A 126 5.08 8.91 -1.89
C GLU A 126 4.45 8.34 -0.62
N LYS A 127 4.53 9.10 0.49
CA LYS A 127 4.02 8.71 1.81
C LYS A 127 3.87 9.90 2.74
N VAL A 128 3.11 9.71 3.81
CA VAL A 128 3.04 10.62 4.95
C VAL A 128 3.36 9.84 6.23
N VAL A 129 4.28 10.37 7.05
CA VAL A 129 4.64 9.81 8.36
C VAL A 129 4.53 10.92 9.40
N GLY A 130 3.60 10.78 10.34
CA GLY A 130 3.22 11.88 11.22
C GLY A 130 2.73 13.06 10.38
N ASN A 131 3.36 14.22 10.55
CA ASN A 131 3.06 15.43 9.77
C ASN A 131 3.99 15.65 8.57
N THR A 132 4.93 14.74 8.33
CA THR A 132 5.93 14.88 7.25
C THR A 132 5.44 14.17 5.99
N ILE A 133 5.30 14.93 4.91
CA ILE A 133 4.96 14.46 3.57
C ILE A 133 6.28 14.21 2.83
N THR A 134 6.46 13.01 2.28
CA THR A 134 7.53 12.70 1.31
C THR A 134 6.94 12.72 -0.10
N VAL A 135 7.51 13.51 -1.00
CA VAL A 135 7.03 13.74 -2.37
C VAL A 135 8.10 13.35 -3.38
N ILE A 136 7.71 12.69 -4.49
CA ILE A 136 8.56 12.48 -5.67
C ILE A 136 8.29 13.60 -6.66
N GLU A 137 9.32 14.36 -7.02
CA GLU A 137 9.24 15.49 -7.95
C GLU A 137 10.11 15.23 -9.17
N GLY A 138 9.57 15.44 -10.37
CA GLY A 138 10.33 15.52 -11.60
C GLY A 138 10.81 16.94 -11.85
N ASN A 139 11.93 17.09 -12.55
CA ASN A 139 12.59 18.37 -12.81
C ASN A 139 12.94 19.18 -11.53
N TYR A 140 12.97 18.54 -10.36
CA TYR A 140 13.53 19.15 -9.16
C TYR A 140 15.04 19.25 -9.35
N SER A 141 15.55 20.47 -9.58
CA SER A 141 16.96 20.71 -9.94
C SER A 141 17.40 19.82 -11.11
N ASN A 142 16.57 19.77 -12.17
CA ASN A 142 16.82 19.02 -13.39
C ASN A 142 16.89 17.49 -13.21
N ALA A 143 16.27 16.95 -12.15
CA ALA A 143 16.24 15.53 -11.82
C ALA A 143 14.93 15.08 -11.14
N VAL A 144 14.70 13.77 -11.08
CA VAL A 144 13.67 13.16 -10.23
C VAL A 144 14.23 12.92 -8.84
N LYS A 145 13.68 13.59 -7.82
CA LYS A 145 14.16 13.53 -6.43
C LYS A 145 13.02 13.43 -5.44
N ARG A 146 13.38 13.08 -4.20
CA ARG A 146 12.48 13.21 -3.05
C ARG A 146 12.58 14.60 -2.44
N ARG A 147 11.43 15.16 -2.06
CA ARG A 147 11.31 16.33 -1.17
C ARG A 147 10.55 15.93 0.09
N SER A 148 10.91 16.54 1.20
CA SER A 148 10.12 16.47 2.44
C SER A 148 9.45 17.82 2.70
N LEU A 149 8.17 17.78 3.03
CA LEU A 149 7.36 18.93 3.42
C LEU A 149 6.67 18.64 4.74
N GLN A 150 6.19 19.67 5.41
CA GLN A 150 5.21 19.51 6.48
C GLN A 150 3.81 19.73 5.92
N VAL A 151 2.82 19.01 6.42
CA VAL A 151 1.40 19.39 6.22
C VAL A 151 1.21 20.81 6.76
N ASN A 152 0.43 21.62 6.05
CA ASN A 152 0.28 23.05 6.32
C ASN A 152 1.60 23.84 6.23
N GLY A 153 2.55 23.33 5.45
CA GLY A 153 3.82 23.99 5.18
C GLY A 153 3.68 25.06 4.12
N ARG A 154 4.47 26.13 4.26
CA ARG A 154 4.59 27.19 3.25
C ARG A 154 4.98 26.63 1.88
N TYR A 155 4.49 27.28 0.83
CA TYR A 155 4.64 26.98 -0.59
C TYR A 155 3.78 25.82 -1.10
N ILE A 156 2.93 25.24 -0.26
CA ILE A 156 1.91 24.32 -0.75
C ILE A 156 0.84 25.18 -1.41
N ARG A 157 0.57 24.93 -2.68
CA ARG A 157 -0.53 25.56 -3.42
C ARG A 157 -1.84 24.77 -3.25
N GLY A 158 -1.74 23.51 -2.86
CA GLY A 158 -2.87 22.61 -2.72
C GLY A 158 -2.62 21.29 -3.43
N TYR A 159 -3.67 20.48 -3.52
CA TYR A 159 -3.55 19.07 -3.90
C TYR A 159 -4.53 18.66 -5.00
N GLY A 160 -4.00 17.99 -6.02
CA GLY A 160 -4.79 17.10 -6.86
C GLY A 160 -5.04 15.80 -6.11
N VAL A 161 -6.31 15.42 -5.92
CA VAL A 161 -6.73 14.22 -5.17
C VAL A 161 -7.49 13.29 -6.12
N PRO A 162 -6.80 12.47 -6.94
CA PRO A 162 -7.45 11.62 -7.91
C PRO A 162 -8.46 10.66 -7.26
N LYS A 163 -9.57 10.41 -7.96
CA LYS A 163 -10.66 9.53 -7.49
C LYS A 163 -10.31 8.05 -7.67
N TYR A 164 -9.21 7.59 -7.07
CA TYR A 164 -8.77 6.19 -7.15
C TYR A 164 -9.87 5.20 -6.74
N ALA A 165 -10.73 5.57 -5.78
CA ALA A 165 -11.91 4.80 -5.40
C ALA A 165 -12.86 4.48 -6.57
N SER A 166 -13.03 5.38 -7.55
CA SER A 166 -13.92 5.15 -8.70
C SER A 166 -13.29 4.28 -9.79
N LYS A 167 -11.97 4.11 -9.76
CA LYS A 167 -11.22 3.16 -10.61
C LYS A 167 -11.03 1.82 -9.93
N ALA A 168 -11.20 1.77 -8.61
CA ALA A 168 -11.31 0.50 -7.92
C ALA A 168 -12.52 -0.23 -8.50
N THR A 169 -12.33 -1.50 -8.86
CA THR A 169 -13.43 -2.35 -9.31
C THR A 169 -14.50 -2.40 -8.22
N ALA A 170 -15.62 -1.73 -8.48
CA ALA A 170 -16.68 -1.51 -7.50
C ALA A 170 -17.51 -2.77 -7.27
N ASN A 171 -17.64 -3.16 -6.01
CA ASN A 171 -18.95 -3.44 -5.46
C ASN A 171 -19.40 -2.15 -4.77
N SER A 172 -20.48 -1.54 -5.27
CA SER A 172 -20.95 -0.19 -4.92
C SER A 172 -21.47 -0.06 -3.48
N THR A 173 -21.03 1.02 -2.81
CA THR A 173 -21.72 1.97 -1.91
C THR A 173 -22.85 1.49 -0.96
N THR A 174 -22.64 1.57 0.36
CA THR A 174 -23.07 2.67 1.27
C THR A 174 -22.89 2.26 2.75
N GLY A 175 -22.35 3.18 3.56
CA GLY A 175 -22.63 3.25 5.02
C GLY A 175 -21.86 2.31 5.96
N ALA A 176 -21.02 2.94 6.80
CA ALA A 176 -20.44 2.44 8.05
C ALA A 176 -19.33 1.37 7.94
N ALA A 177 -18.31 1.57 8.78
CA ALA A 177 -17.08 0.81 8.88
C ALA A 177 -17.29 -0.72 8.87
N THR A 178 -16.53 -1.45 8.05
CA THR A 178 -15.88 -2.73 8.41
C THR A 178 -15.05 -3.29 7.26
N VAL A 179 -13.98 -3.96 7.65
CA VAL A 179 -12.98 -4.68 6.84
C VAL A 179 -13.67 -5.75 5.97
N ALA A 180 -13.42 -5.79 4.66
CA ALA A 180 -13.82 -6.94 3.83
C ALA A 180 -12.87 -7.15 2.65
N GLY A 181 -11.98 -8.14 2.80
CA GLY A 181 -11.46 -8.90 1.67
C GLY A 181 -12.59 -9.70 1.00
N ALA A 182 -12.31 -10.24 -0.17
CA ALA A 182 -13.20 -11.05 -1.00
C ALA A 182 -14.18 -11.94 -0.19
N ALA A 183 -15.47 -11.88 -0.53
CA ALA A 183 -16.49 -12.74 0.06
C ALA A 183 -16.14 -14.23 -0.12
N PHE A 184 -16.24 -15.00 0.96
CA PHE A 184 -16.04 -16.45 0.94
C PHE A 184 -17.23 -17.16 0.27
N ALA A 185 -16.98 -18.31 -0.36
CA ALA A 185 -17.96 -19.17 -1.00
C ALA A 185 -18.25 -20.43 -0.15
N VAL A 186 -19.41 -21.05 -0.34
CA VAL A 186 -19.71 -22.36 0.28
C VAL A 186 -18.69 -23.39 -0.20
N GLY A 187 -18.08 -24.10 0.74
CA GLY A 187 -17.00 -25.05 0.51
C GLY A 187 -15.61 -24.51 0.86
N ASP A 188 -15.45 -23.19 0.97
CA ASP A 188 -14.17 -22.58 1.32
C ASP A 188 -13.70 -23.01 2.70
N LYS A 189 -12.43 -23.41 2.79
CA LYS A 189 -11.73 -23.53 4.07
C LYS A 189 -11.20 -22.15 4.45
N VAL A 190 -11.49 -21.75 5.67
CA VAL A 190 -11.20 -20.42 6.20
C VAL A 190 -10.62 -20.52 7.61
N ASN A 191 -9.93 -19.48 8.07
CA ASN A 191 -9.53 -19.41 9.47
C ASN A 191 -10.53 -18.54 10.24
N PHE A 192 -11.24 -19.16 11.17
CA PHE A 192 -12.14 -18.48 12.09
C PHE A 192 -11.36 -17.98 13.30
N ILE A 193 -11.42 -16.69 13.57
CA ILE A 193 -10.73 -16.03 14.71
C ILE A 193 -11.70 -15.60 15.81
N GLY A 194 -13.00 -15.73 15.59
CA GLY A 194 -14.02 -15.36 16.56
C GLY A 194 -14.06 -16.31 17.76
N SER A 195 -14.81 -15.88 18.78
CA SER A 195 -15.04 -16.63 20.02
C SER A 195 -16.50 -17.06 20.21
N THR A 196 -17.37 -16.72 19.26
CA THR A 196 -18.83 -16.91 19.33
C THR A 196 -19.39 -17.35 17.99
N HIS A 197 -20.32 -18.29 17.99
CA HIS A 197 -21.16 -18.62 16.82
C HIS A 197 -22.64 -18.53 17.18
N TYR A 198 -23.49 -18.46 16.17
CA TYR A 198 -24.92 -18.18 16.32
C TYR A 198 -25.75 -19.31 15.71
N THR A 199 -26.92 -19.57 16.29
CA THR A 199 -27.83 -20.63 15.83
C THR A 199 -28.53 -20.28 14.52
N SER A 200 -28.65 -18.99 14.19
CA SER A 200 -29.16 -18.49 12.92
C SER A 200 -28.40 -17.24 12.45
N SER A 201 -28.54 -16.89 11.16
CA SER A 201 -27.88 -15.74 10.55
C SER A 201 -28.37 -14.37 11.10
N THR A 202 -29.41 -14.37 11.92
CA THR A 202 -30.04 -13.16 12.50
C THR A 202 -30.16 -13.23 14.02
N ALA A 203 -29.59 -14.24 14.68
CA ALA A 203 -29.74 -14.44 16.11
C ALA A 203 -29.23 -13.24 16.94
N ALA A 204 -29.89 -12.94 18.05
CA ALA A 204 -29.48 -11.86 18.95
C ALA A 204 -28.31 -12.27 19.84
N SER A 205 -28.22 -13.56 20.18
CA SER A 205 -27.24 -14.13 21.13
C SER A 205 -26.54 -15.35 20.52
N GLY A 206 -25.27 -15.53 20.87
CA GLY A 206 -24.45 -16.63 20.39
C GLY A 206 -23.94 -17.56 21.50
N VAL A 207 -23.33 -18.65 21.07
CA VAL A 207 -22.68 -19.69 21.90
C VAL A 207 -21.17 -19.55 21.75
N SER A 208 -20.45 -19.68 22.87
CA SER A 208 -18.99 -19.59 22.85
C SER A 208 -18.35 -20.75 22.07
N CYS A 209 -17.32 -20.45 21.29
CA CYS A 209 -16.52 -21.42 20.57
C CYS A 209 -15.05 -21.01 20.48
N LYS A 210 -14.20 -21.98 20.08
CA LYS A 210 -12.76 -21.79 19.90
C LYS A 210 -12.44 -21.41 18.44
N PRO A 211 -11.49 -20.48 18.24
CA PRO A 211 -10.99 -20.16 16.91
C PRO A 211 -10.20 -21.32 16.30
N GLY A 212 -10.02 -21.31 14.98
CA GLY A 212 -9.26 -22.31 14.24
C GLY A 212 -9.78 -22.47 12.81
N THR A 213 -9.33 -23.51 12.12
CA THR A 213 -9.74 -23.76 10.73
C THR A 213 -11.17 -24.32 10.67
N ALA A 214 -11.97 -23.78 9.76
CA ALA A 214 -13.34 -24.17 9.54
C ALA A 214 -13.69 -24.11 8.05
N LYS A 215 -14.81 -24.72 7.68
CA LYS A 215 -15.35 -24.68 6.32
C LYS A 215 -16.64 -23.88 6.30
N VAL A 216 -16.77 -23.02 5.30
CA VAL A 216 -18.03 -22.33 4.99
C VAL A 216 -19.02 -23.35 4.44
N THR A 217 -20.16 -23.52 5.09
CA THR A 217 -21.18 -24.50 4.66
C THR A 217 -22.50 -23.85 4.23
N ALA A 218 -22.74 -22.58 4.57
CA ALA A 218 -23.85 -21.80 4.06
C ALA A 218 -23.53 -20.30 4.11
N ILE A 219 -24.22 -19.52 3.29
CA ILE A 219 -24.10 -18.06 3.22
C ILE A 219 -25.50 -17.45 3.25
N ALA A 220 -25.70 -16.43 4.08
CA ALA A 220 -26.90 -15.61 4.13
C ALA A 220 -26.47 -14.16 3.90
N ALA A 221 -26.32 -13.79 2.63
CA ALA A 221 -25.86 -12.46 2.24
C ALA A 221 -26.80 -11.38 2.81
N GLY A 222 -26.22 -10.37 3.46
CA GLY A 222 -26.97 -9.27 4.08
C GLY A 222 -27.57 -9.59 5.46
N ALA A 223 -27.41 -10.81 5.97
CA ALA A 223 -27.78 -11.13 7.35
C ALA A 223 -26.72 -10.66 8.35
N LYS A 224 -27.11 -10.51 9.62
CA LYS A 224 -26.24 -10.04 10.71
C LYS A 224 -24.98 -10.92 10.86
N HIS A 225 -25.16 -12.23 10.74
CA HIS A 225 -24.11 -13.24 10.77
C HIS A 225 -24.10 -13.97 9.41
N PRO A 226 -23.37 -13.48 8.40
CA PRO A 226 -23.59 -13.86 7.01
C PRO A 226 -23.01 -15.22 6.60
N TYR A 227 -22.15 -15.83 7.42
CA TYR A 227 -21.46 -17.09 7.09
C TYR A 227 -21.76 -18.17 8.11
N HIS A 228 -22.13 -19.36 7.65
CA HIS A 228 -22.19 -20.54 8.50
C HIS A 228 -20.90 -21.34 8.38
N LEU A 229 -20.24 -21.59 9.52
CA LEU A 229 -19.01 -22.33 9.61
C LEU A 229 -19.18 -23.64 10.37
N ILE A 230 -18.49 -24.68 9.88
CA ILE A 230 -18.30 -25.94 10.60
C ILE A 230 -16.80 -26.18 10.76
N LYS A 231 -16.36 -26.47 11.99
CA LYS A 231 -14.96 -26.83 12.29
C LYS A 231 -14.43 -27.90 11.34
N GLU A 232 -13.17 -27.76 10.92
CA GLU A 232 -12.45 -28.84 10.23
C GLU A 232 -11.78 -29.77 11.25
N ALA A 233 -11.77 -31.07 10.97
CA ALA A 233 -11.11 -32.05 11.84
C ALA A 233 -9.61 -31.73 11.98
N GLY A 234 -9.11 -31.68 13.22
CA GLY A 234 -7.72 -31.30 13.50
C GLY A 234 -7.41 -29.80 13.40
N GLY A 235 -8.38 -28.95 13.03
CA GLY A 235 -8.18 -27.51 12.83
C GLY A 235 -8.23 -26.63 14.08
N GLY A 236 -8.35 -27.22 15.28
CA GLY A 236 -8.37 -26.50 16.56
C GLY A 236 -9.66 -25.71 16.88
N SER A 237 -10.53 -25.50 15.89
CA SER A 237 -11.81 -24.79 16.08
C SER A 237 -12.88 -25.64 16.74
N SER A 238 -13.81 -24.99 17.44
CA SER A 238 -15.08 -25.59 17.87
C SER A 238 -16.30 -24.87 17.28
N VAL A 239 -16.11 -24.08 16.21
CA VAL A 239 -17.19 -23.35 15.55
C VAL A 239 -18.18 -24.31 14.89
N TYR A 240 -19.47 -24.08 15.11
CA TYR A 240 -20.56 -24.82 14.51
C TYR A 240 -21.80 -23.91 14.49
N GLY A 241 -21.88 -23.04 13.49
CA GLY A 241 -22.97 -22.07 13.41
C GLY A 241 -22.64 -20.87 12.55
N TRP A 242 -23.55 -19.91 12.56
CA TRP A 242 -23.38 -18.64 11.88
C TRP A 242 -22.35 -17.77 12.60
N VAL A 243 -21.59 -16.96 11.89
CA VAL A 243 -20.55 -16.10 12.44
C VAL A 243 -20.52 -14.76 11.72
N ASP A 244 -19.88 -13.78 12.36
CA ASP A 244 -19.63 -12.47 11.78
C ASP A 244 -18.57 -12.55 10.68
N ALA A 245 -18.73 -11.77 9.62
CA ALA A 245 -17.75 -11.72 8.53
C ALA A 245 -16.35 -11.30 9.02
N ALA A 246 -16.30 -10.42 10.02
CA ALA A 246 -15.07 -9.95 10.64
C ALA A 246 -14.30 -11.07 11.39
N ASP A 247 -14.98 -12.15 11.76
CA ASP A 247 -14.37 -13.29 12.44
C ASP A 247 -13.73 -14.30 11.48
N ILE A 248 -13.71 -14.02 10.17
CA ILE A 248 -13.14 -14.90 9.15
C ILE A 248 -11.95 -14.22 8.48
N VAL A 249 -10.76 -14.83 8.58
CA VAL A 249 -9.53 -14.32 7.96
C VAL A 249 -8.97 -15.30 6.93
N GLY A 250 -8.82 -14.81 5.69
CA GLY A 250 -8.16 -15.52 4.60
C GLY A 250 -8.82 -16.84 4.16
N ARG A 251 -8.47 -17.29 2.96
CA ARG A 251 -8.62 -18.70 2.57
C ARG A 251 -7.50 -19.49 3.25
N ALA A 252 -7.76 -20.74 3.62
CA ALA A 252 -6.81 -21.59 4.36
C ALA A 252 -5.53 -21.97 3.56
N ASP A 253 -5.29 -21.37 2.39
CA ASP A 253 -4.25 -21.69 1.41
C ASP A 253 -3.15 -20.63 1.23
N ASN A 254 -3.12 -19.54 2.02
CA ASN A 254 -1.98 -18.59 2.04
C ASN A 254 -1.22 -18.60 3.38
N PRO A 255 -0.23 -19.49 3.54
CA PRO A 255 0.59 -19.60 4.75
C PRO A 255 1.32 -18.30 5.15
N VAL A 256 1.73 -17.50 4.17
CA VAL A 256 2.44 -16.23 4.42
C VAL A 256 1.51 -15.20 5.07
N ALA A 257 0.25 -15.12 4.62
CA ALA A 257 -0.74 -14.23 5.24
C ALA A 257 -1.03 -14.63 6.70
N VAL A 258 -1.14 -15.93 6.97
CA VAL A 258 -1.32 -16.45 8.33
C VAL A 258 -0.11 -16.12 9.22
N ALA A 259 1.10 -16.33 8.71
CA ALA A 259 2.34 -16.03 9.41
C ALA A 259 2.50 -14.53 9.69
N CYS A 260 2.24 -13.68 8.70
CA CYS A 260 2.28 -12.22 8.87
C CYS A 260 1.25 -11.73 9.90
N ALA A 261 0.03 -12.28 9.89
CA ALA A 261 -0.98 -11.94 10.89
C ALA A 261 -0.54 -12.33 12.32
N LYS A 262 0.05 -13.52 12.48
CA LYS A 262 0.62 -13.96 13.77
C LYS A 262 1.74 -13.02 14.23
N LEU A 263 2.72 -12.75 13.39
CA LEU A 263 3.87 -11.90 13.70
C LEU A 263 3.45 -10.45 14.02
N THR A 264 2.40 -9.96 13.37
CA THR A 264 1.82 -8.63 13.66
C THR A 264 1.17 -8.59 15.03
N ARG A 265 0.36 -9.61 15.38
CA ARG A 265 -0.25 -9.74 16.71
C ARG A 265 0.80 -9.80 17.82
N LEU A 266 1.91 -10.47 17.55
CA LEU A 266 3.05 -10.53 18.46
C LEU A 266 3.87 -9.25 18.49
N GLY A 267 3.57 -8.23 17.66
CA GLY A 267 4.33 -6.98 17.59
C GLY A 267 5.73 -7.13 17.00
N VAL A 268 6.00 -8.20 16.26
CA VAL A 268 7.30 -8.47 15.63
C VAL A 268 7.43 -7.69 14.32
N ILE A 269 6.34 -7.61 13.55
CA ILE A 269 6.24 -6.81 12.32
C ILE A 269 5.06 -5.84 12.43
N ASN A 270 5.11 -4.75 11.67
CA ASN A 270 4.07 -3.71 11.65
C ASN A 270 3.45 -3.49 10.26
N SER A 271 3.91 -4.23 9.24
CA SER A 271 3.47 -4.08 7.84
C SER A 271 3.15 -5.44 7.21
N PRO A 272 2.15 -6.20 7.70
CA PRO A 272 1.84 -7.55 7.21
C PRO A 272 1.57 -7.60 5.69
N ASP A 273 0.83 -6.63 5.16
CA ASP A 273 0.48 -6.58 3.73
C ASP A 273 1.70 -6.38 2.83
N TYR A 274 2.68 -5.62 3.30
CA TYR A 274 3.96 -5.44 2.60
C TYR A 274 4.68 -6.77 2.45
N TRP A 275 4.77 -7.54 3.54
CA TRP A 275 5.48 -8.82 3.55
C TRP A 275 4.77 -9.91 2.76
N ILE A 276 3.43 -9.92 2.77
CA ILE A 276 2.62 -10.81 1.92
C ILE A 276 2.91 -10.55 0.44
N LYS A 277 2.92 -9.28 0.02
CA LYS A 277 3.21 -8.89 -1.37
C LYS A 277 4.68 -9.13 -1.73
N ALA A 278 5.61 -8.85 -0.82
CA ALA A 278 7.04 -9.08 -1.03
C ALA A 278 7.33 -10.58 -1.24
N ALA A 279 6.72 -11.46 -0.45
CA ALA A 279 6.85 -12.91 -0.64
C ALA A 279 6.24 -13.37 -1.96
N ALA A 280 5.05 -12.88 -2.32
CA ALA A 280 4.39 -13.21 -3.58
C ALA A 280 5.14 -12.70 -4.83
N SER A 281 5.95 -11.65 -4.68
CA SER A 281 6.71 -11.07 -5.80
C SER A 281 7.84 -11.97 -6.32
N GLY A 282 8.31 -12.92 -5.51
CA GLY A 282 9.47 -13.76 -5.84
C GLY A 282 10.81 -13.02 -5.95
N LYS A 283 10.85 -11.71 -5.69
CA LYS A 283 12.06 -10.87 -5.82
C LYS A 283 13.15 -11.28 -4.82
N VAL A 284 12.75 -11.76 -3.64
CA VAL A 284 13.65 -12.35 -2.64
C VAL A 284 13.31 -13.82 -2.54
N LYS A 285 14.28 -14.66 -2.90
CA LYS A 285 14.11 -16.11 -2.88
C LYS A 285 13.90 -16.56 -1.43
N TYR A 286 12.96 -17.47 -1.20
CA TYR A 286 12.66 -18.07 0.10
C TYR A 286 12.08 -17.14 1.17
N LEU A 287 11.59 -15.93 0.80
CA LEU A 287 10.97 -15.01 1.75
C LEU A 287 9.67 -15.56 2.36
N ASP A 288 8.91 -16.31 1.57
CA ASP A 288 7.76 -17.09 2.00
C ASP A 288 8.14 -18.11 3.10
N ILE A 289 9.21 -18.88 2.88
CA ILE A 289 9.73 -19.88 3.82
C ILE A 289 10.27 -19.21 5.09
N LEU A 290 11.00 -18.10 4.96
CA LEU A 290 11.51 -17.32 6.10
C LEU A 290 10.36 -16.89 7.00
N ILE A 291 9.33 -16.24 6.44
CA ILE A 291 8.22 -15.67 7.20
C ILE A 291 7.42 -16.79 7.88
N THR A 292 7.12 -17.87 7.16
CA THR A 292 6.32 -19.00 7.69
C THR A 292 7.04 -19.75 8.80
N LYS A 293 8.31 -20.14 8.60
CA LYS A 293 9.09 -20.83 9.64
C LYS A 293 9.42 -19.95 10.83
N ALA A 294 9.69 -18.66 10.63
CA ALA A 294 9.88 -17.74 11.74
C ALA A 294 8.60 -17.64 12.59
N ALA A 295 7.44 -17.55 11.94
CA ALA A 295 6.16 -17.53 12.65
C ALA A 295 5.88 -18.82 13.43
N GLU A 296 6.36 -19.99 13.01
CA GLU A 296 6.23 -21.24 13.79
C GLU A 296 7.01 -21.18 15.11
N LYS A 297 8.23 -20.63 15.08
CA LYS A 297 9.16 -20.60 16.22
C LYS A 297 8.90 -19.43 17.18
N ILE A 298 8.45 -18.29 16.66
CA ILE A 298 8.27 -17.08 17.47
C ILE A 298 6.94 -17.15 18.25
N THR A 299 7.04 -17.03 19.56
CA THR A 299 5.89 -17.10 20.50
C THR A 299 5.61 -15.78 21.22
N LYS A 300 6.56 -14.83 21.22
CA LYS A 300 6.43 -13.50 21.83
C LYS A 300 7.32 -12.49 21.13
N THR A 301 7.07 -11.20 21.35
CA THR A 301 7.98 -10.15 20.91
C THR A 301 9.33 -10.23 21.64
N GLY A 302 10.35 -9.64 21.05
CA GLY A 302 11.69 -9.52 21.60
C GLY A 302 12.40 -8.26 21.09
N PRO A 303 13.47 -7.83 21.77
CA PRO A 303 14.30 -6.74 21.25
C PRO A 303 14.88 -7.15 19.90
N ARG A 304 14.94 -6.21 18.95
CA ARG A 304 15.53 -6.46 17.64
C ARG A 304 17.02 -6.77 17.78
N SER A 305 17.53 -7.70 16.97
CA SER A 305 18.97 -7.87 16.81
C SER A 305 19.61 -6.57 16.33
N SER A 306 20.80 -6.28 16.83
CA SER A 306 21.52 -5.03 16.53
C SER A 306 21.93 -4.87 15.07
N THR A 307 22.12 -5.98 14.36
CA THR A 307 22.43 -5.98 12.92
C THR A 307 21.68 -7.10 12.19
N PRO A 308 21.48 -6.99 10.87
CA PRO A 308 20.90 -8.05 10.06
C PRO A 308 21.69 -9.37 10.15
N GLU A 309 23.02 -9.31 10.21
CA GLU A 309 23.90 -10.48 10.34
C GLU A 309 23.66 -11.23 11.66
N ASN A 310 23.50 -10.49 12.77
CA ASN A 310 23.11 -11.09 14.05
C ASN A 310 21.70 -11.71 13.98
N GLY A 311 20.78 -11.07 13.26
CA GLY A 311 19.44 -11.61 13.00
C GLY A 311 19.49 -12.92 12.20
N ILE A 312 20.28 -12.95 11.13
CA ILE A 312 20.53 -14.13 10.29
C ILE A 312 21.12 -15.27 11.14
N GLY A 313 22.13 -15.00 11.95
CA GLY A 313 22.75 -16.00 12.82
C GLY A 313 21.76 -16.65 13.79
N ALA A 314 20.89 -15.86 14.42
CA ALA A 314 19.84 -16.37 15.31
C ALA A 314 18.80 -17.23 14.56
N LEU A 315 18.41 -16.82 13.34
CA LEU A 315 17.48 -17.56 12.49
C LEU A 315 18.08 -18.90 12.00
N VAL A 316 19.39 -18.96 11.72
CA VAL A 316 20.11 -20.21 11.42
C VAL A 316 20.12 -21.13 12.63
N ALA A 317 20.51 -20.61 13.81
CA ALA A 317 20.57 -21.40 15.04
C ALA A 317 19.21 -22.01 15.42
N ALA A 318 18.11 -21.31 15.13
CA ALA A 318 16.74 -21.77 15.34
C ALA A 318 16.19 -22.68 14.22
N GLY A 319 16.97 -22.94 13.16
CA GLY A 319 16.58 -23.79 12.03
C GLY A 319 15.53 -23.18 11.10
N VAL A 320 15.37 -21.85 11.11
CA VAL A 320 14.43 -21.13 10.23
C VAL A 320 14.99 -21.00 8.82
N ILE A 321 16.29 -20.73 8.70
CA ILE A 321 17.02 -20.62 7.42
C ILE A 321 18.28 -21.50 7.45
N ASN A 322 18.72 -21.97 6.29
CA ASN A 322 19.92 -22.81 6.13
C ASN A 322 20.91 -22.27 5.08
N THR A 323 20.71 -21.04 4.61
CA THR A 323 21.55 -20.36 3.60
C THR A 323 21.97 -18.97 4.09
N PRO A 324 22.74 -18.86 5.19
CA PRO A 324 23.09 -17.57 5.79
C PRO A 324 23.79 -16.61 4.81
N GLU A 325 24.61 -17.13 3.90
CA GLU A 325 25.34 -16.35 2.90
C GLU A 325 24.38 -15.64 1.95
N TYR A 326 23.35 -16.35 1.47
CA TYR A 326 22.29 -15.75 0.64
C TYR A 326 21.63 -14.57 1.37
N TRP A 327 21.26 -14.74 2.63
CA TRP A 327 20.60 -13.67 3.37
C TRP A 327 21.53 -12.49 3.62
N ALA A 328 22.83 -12.73 3.87
CA ALA A 328 23.84 -11.69 4.07
C ALA A 328 24.07 -10.85 2.80
N GLU A 329 24.00 -11.46 1.62
CA GLU A 329 24.17 -10.75 0.33
C GLU A 329 22.90 -9.98 -0.08
N HIS A 330 21.71 -10.51 0.22
CA HIS A 330 20.45 -10.07 -0.37
C HIS A 330 19.54 -9.25 0.56
N TYR A 331 19.93 -8.99 1.82
CA TYR A 331 19.05 -8.26 2.76
C TYR A 331 18.79 -6.78 2.41
N HIS A 332 19.44 -6.27 1.36
CA HIS A 332 19.25 -4.93 0.81
C HIS A 332 18.38 -4.89 -0.45
N ASP A 333 18.00 -6.04 -1.02
CA ASP A 333 17.33 -6.14 -2.33
C ASP A 333 15.90 -5.57 -2.34
N ILE A 334 15.27 -5.55 -1.17
CA ILE A 334 13.98 -4.90 -0.95
C ILE A 334 14.02 -4.07 0.33
N ALA A 335 13.25 -3.00 0.31
CA ALA A 335 13.18 -2.07 1.43
C ALA A 335 12.85 -2.81 2.75
N SER A 336 13.59 -2.47 3.80
CA SER A 336 13.35 -2.98 5.15
C SER A 336 13.58 -4.48 5.36
N LEU A 337 14.14 -5.23 4.40
CA LEU A 337 14.44 -6.66 4.61
C LEU A 337 15.48 -6.87 5.72
N GLY A 338 16.54 -6.06 5.79
CA GLY A 338 17.45 -6.08 6.93
C GLY A 338 16.75 -5.84 8.28
N ALA A 339 15.77 -4.92 8.33
CA ALA A 339 14.99 -4.65 9.53
C ALA A 339 14.04 -5.81 9.90
N LEU A 340 13.50 -6.53 8.90
CA LEU A 340 12.76 -7.77 9.13
C LEU A 340 13.66 -8.83 9.77
N LEU A 341 14.86 -9.04 9.23
CA LEU A 341 15.81 -10.03 9.77
C LEU A 341 16.20 -9.71 11.20
N CYS A 342 16.44 -8.44 11.53
CA CYS A 342 16.64 -7.98 12.91
C CYS A 342 15.44 -8.26 13.81
N ALA A 343 14.22 -8.04 13.31
CA ALA A 343 13.00 -8.24 14.09
C ALA A 343 12.70 -9.72 14.34
N LEU A 344 12.80 -10.56 13.30
CA LEU A 344 12.59 -12.00 13.41
C LEU A 344 13.69 -12.64 14.27
N GLY A 345 14.96 -12.33 14.01
CA GLY A 345 16.09 -12.89 14.75
C GLY A 345 16.16 -12.44 16.21
N GLY A 346 15.65 -11.25 16.53
CA GLY A 346 15.55 -10.78 17.91
C GLY A 346 14.38 -11.38 18.71
N ALA A 347 13.31 -11.78 18.00
CA ALA A 347 12.11 -12.38 18.60
C ALA A 347 12.18 -13.91 18.71
N ILE A 348 13.12 -14.55 18.00
CA ILE A 348 13.29 -16.01 18.02
C ILE A 348 14.01 -16.47 19.29
N LYS A 349 13.53 -17.57 19.87
CA LYS A 349 14.10 -18.21 21.05
C LYS A 349 14.16 -19.71 20.83
#